data_AF-A0A0Q8PWL8-F1
#
_entry.id   AF-A0A0Q8PWL8-F1
#
_cell.length_a   1.000
_cell.length_b   1.000
_cell.length_c   1.000
_cell.angle_alpha   90.00
_cell.angle_beta   90.00
_cell.angle_gamma   90.00
#
_symmetry.space_group_name_H-M   'P 1'
#
loop_
_entity.id
_entity.type
_entity.pdbx_description
1 polymer ?
#
loop_
_entity_poly.entity_id
_entity_poly.type
_entity_poly.pdbx_seq_one_letter_code
_entity_poly.pdbx_strand_id
1 'polypeptide(L)'
;MSLNIKNERVHALAREAARVTGKSQTGVIEEALVRLLAEYGADPAEVERRRRLDVVHDIQVRFAALPEATGEDRILTDDDLYDPATGLPV
;
A
#
# COMPACT_ATOMS: atom_id res chain seq x y z
N MET A 1 15.05 1.96 7.18
CA MET A 1 15.97 2.54 6.19
C MET A 1 16.53 3.84 6.75
N SER A 2 17.80 4.17 6.50
CA SER A 2 18.43 5.41 6.98
C SER A 2 18.39 6.50 5.91
N LEU A 3 17.81 7.65 6.24
CA LEU A 3 17.90 8.86 5.42
C LEU A 3 19.21 9.58 5.75
N ASN A 4 20.12 9.73 4.77
CA ASN A 4 21.37 10.46 4.95
C ASN A 4 21.24 11.88 4.39
N ILE A 5 21.14 12.86 5.29
CA ILE A 5 21.12 14.28 4.93
C ILE A 5 22.53 14.84 5.17
N LYS A 6 23.20 15.36 4.14
CA LYS A 6 24.57 15.93 4.27
C LYS A 6 24.59 17.45 4.51
N ASN A 7 23.43 18.05 4.71
CA ASN A 7 23.29 19.50 4.87
C ASN A 7 23.30 19.87 6.37
N GLU A 8 24.34 20.59 6.80
CA GLU A 8 24.53 21.02 8.19
C GLU A 8 23.37 21.87 8.74
N ARG A 9 22.78 22.72 7.90
CA ARG A 9 21.63 23.55 8.30
C ARG A 9 20.42 22.68 8.63
N VAL A 10 20.20 21.59 7.89
CA VAL A 10 19.09 20.67 8.15
C VAL A 10 19.31 19.89 9.45
N HIS A 11 20.56 19.48 9.74
CA HIS A 11 20.90 18.88 11.02
C HIS A 11 20.66 19.82 12.20
N ALA A 12 21.04 21.09 12.06
CA ALA A 12 20.80 22.10 13.10
C ALA A 12 19.29 22.28 13.36
N LEU A 13 18.48 22.37 12.30
CA LEU A 13 17.03 22.47 12.41
C LEU A 13 16.40 21.25 13.05
N ALA A 14 16.81 20.03 12.65
CA ALA A 14 16.29 18.79 13.23
C ALA A 14 16.64 18.66 14.71
N ARG A 15 17.86 19.05 15.10
CA ARG A 15 18.31 19.06 16.50
C ARG A 15 17.51 20.04 17.35
N GLU A 16 17.29 21.25 16.84
CA GLU A 16 16.52 22.26 17.54
C GLU A 16 15.05 21.90 17.66
N ALA A 17 14.45 21.40 16.58
CA ALA A 17 13.07 20.90 16.60
C ALA A 17 12.90 19.76 17.62
N ALA A 18 13.79 18.77 17.62
CA ALA A 18 13.79 17.68 18.59
C ALA A 18 13.88 18.19 20.04
N ARG A 19 14.73 19.20 20.28
CA ARG A 19 14.89 19.83 21.61
C ARG A 19 13.61 20.51 22.07
N VAL A 20 12.93 21.23 21.19
CA VAL A 20 11.70 21.98 21.52
C VAL A 20 10.49 21.05 21.67
N THR A 21 10.38 20.00 20.86
CA THR A 21 9.21 19.10 20.88
C THR A 21 9.37 17.88 21.78
N GLY A 22 10.58 17.61 22.30
CA GLY A 22 10.89 16.40 23.08
C GLY A 22 10.87 15.11 22.26
N LYS A 23 10.86 15.19 20.92
CA LYS A 23 10.84 14.03 20.02
C LYS A 23 12.26 13.68 19.55
N SER A 24 12.43 12.49 18.96
CA SER A 24 13.68 12.18 18.26
C SER A 24 13.85 13.06 17.02
N GLN A 25 15.08 13.26 16.56
CA GLN A 25 15.35 13.99 15.30
C GLN A 25 14.62 13.35 14.12
N THR A 26 14.57 12.02 14.07
CA THR A 26 13.79 11.30 13.05
C THR A 26 12.29 11.59 13.17
N GLY A 27 11.74 11.58 14.39
CA GLY A 27 10.32 11.82 14.61
C GLY A 27 9.87 13.23 14.24
N VAL A 28 10.69 14.26 14.49
CA VAL A 28 10.37 15.62 14.04
C VAL A 28 10.47 15.78 12.52
N ILE A 29 11.42 15.09 11.88
CA ILE A 29 11.54 15.09 10.42
C ILE A 29 10.31 14.41 9.80
N GLU A 30 9.89 13.27 10.34
CA GLU A 30 8.68 12.57 9.89
C GLU A 30 7.44 13.45 10.01
N GLU A 31 7.22 14.07 11.16
CA GLU A 31 6.09 14.98 11.39
C GLU A 31 6.11 16.19 10.44
N ALA A 32 7.29 16.78 10.21
CA ALA A 32 7.43 17.90 9.28
C ALA A 32 7.12 17.50 7.84
N LEU A 33 7.56 16.32 7.40
CA LEU A 33 7.26 15.79 6.06
C LEU A 33 5.77 15.47 5.92
N VAL A 34 5.12 14.90 6.93
CA VAL A 34 3.67 14.64 6.92
C VAL A 34 2.90 15.95 6.77
N ARG A 35 3.23 16.98 7.56
CA ARG A 35 2.60 18.30 7.45
C ARG A 35 2.82 18.94 6.09
N LEU A 36 4.05 18.90 5.58
CA LEU A 36 4.39 19.42 4.26
C LEU A 36 3.57 18.73 3.16
N LEU A 37 3.50 17.41 3.18
CA LEU A 37 2.75 16.63 2.19
C LEU A 37 1.24 16.92 2.26
N ALA A 38 0.69 17.06 3.47
CA ALA A 38 -0.69 17.49 3.66
C ALA A 38 -0.97 18.90 3.12
N GLU A 39 -0.05 19.86 3.32
CA GLU A 39 -0.16 21.22 2.77
C GLU A 39 -0.21 21.23 1.22
N TYR A 40 0.53 20.33 0.58
CA TYR A 40 0.50 20.18 -0.89
C TYR A 40 -0.65 19.29 -1.41
N GLY A 41 -1.58 18.87 -0.54
CA GLY A 41 -2.70 17.99 -0.92
C GLY A 41 -2.26 16.58 -1.33
N ALA A 42 -1.02 16.21 -1.03
CA ALA A 42 -0.48 14.88 -1.25
C ALA A 42 -0.58 14.10 0.07
N ASP A 43 -1.79 13.68 0.45
CA ASP A 43 -1.93 12.80 1.61
C ASP A 43 -1.26 11.45 1.29
N PRO A 44 -0.19 11.04 2.00
CA PRO A 44 0.46 9.75 1.78
C PRO A 44 -0.53 8.58 1.91
N ALA A 45 -1.55 8.73 2.77
CA ALA A 45 -2.63 7.76 2.90
C ALA A 45 -3.50 7.70 1.64
N GLU A 46 -3.78 8.83 0.99
CA GLU A 46 -4.52 8.88 -0.27
C GLU A 46 -3.69 8.35 -1.44
N VAL A 47 -2.38 8.60 -1.47
CA VAL A 47 -1.47 8.00 -2.48
C VAL A 47 -1.44 6.48 -2.34
N GLU A 48 -1.30 5.96 -1.11
CA GLU A 48 -1.35 4.52 -0.85
C GLU A 48 -2.73 3.93 -1.16
N ARG A 49 -3.82 4.64 -0.81
CA ARG A 49 -5.18 4.25 -1.15
C ARG A 49 -5.38 4.17 -2.66
N ARG A 50 -4.92 5.18 -3.40
CA ARG A 50 -4.98 5.21 -4.86
C ARG A 50 -4.20 4.06 -5.47
N ARG A 51 -2.99 3.80 -4.98
CA ARG A 51 -2.18 2.64 -5.40
C ARG A 51 -2.91 1.31 -5.18
N ARG A 52 -3.60 1.13 -4.05
CA ARG A 52 -4.42 -0.07 -3.79
C ARG A 52 -5.60 -0.17 -4.75
N LEU A 53 -6.30 0.93 -5.02
CA LEU A 53 -7.39 0.97 -5.99
C LEU A 53 -6.90 0.63 -7.40
N ASP A 54 -5.72 1.12 -7.79
CA ASP A 54 -5.11 0.79 -9.09
C ASP A 54 -4.82 -0.71 -9.20
N VAL A 55 -4.33 -1.35 -8.14
CA VAL A 55 -4.13 -2.82 -8.11
C VAL A 55 -5.45 -3.58 -8.22
N VAL A 56 -6.49 -3.17 -7.48
CA VAL A 56 -7.81 -3.79 -7.56
C VAL A 56 -8.40 -3.64 -8.97
N HIS A 57 -8.26 -2.46 -9.57
CA HIS A 57 -8.71 -2.20 -10.91
C HIS A 57 -7.98 -3.06 -11.95
N ASP A 58 -6.66 -3.21 -11.84
CA ASP A 58 -5.87 -4.09 -12.71
C ASP A 58 -6.32 -5.56 -12.59
N ILE A 59 -6.58 -6.05 -11.38
CA ILE A 59 -7.14 -7.40 -11.16
C ILE A 59 -8.51 -7.54 -11.85
N GLN A 60 -9.39 -6.55 -11.69
CA GLN A 60 -10.72 -6.56 -12.30
C GLN A 60 -10.65 -6.58 -13.83
N VAL A 61 -9.77 -5.77 -14.42
CA VAL A 61 -9.55 -5.72 -15.87
C VAL A 61 -9.03 -7.07 -16.38
N ARG A 62 -8.05 -7.67 -15.69
CA ARG A 62 -7.52 -8.99 -16.05
C ARG A 62 -8.58 -10.07 -15.93
N PHE A 63 -9.35 -10.06 -14.86
CA PHE A 63 -10.42 -11.02 -14.63
C PHE A 63 -11.53 -10.91 -15.69
N ALA A 64 -11.93 -9.69 -16.05
CA ALA A 64 -12.93 -9.45 -17.09
C ALA A 64 -12.45 -9.86 -18.50
N ALA A 65 -11.13 -9.93 -18.71
CA ALA A 65 -10.54 -10.43 -19.95
C ALA A 65 -10.39 -11.96 -20.00
N LEU A 66 -10.59 -12.66 -18.88
CA LEU A 66 -10.62 -14.12 -18.88
C LEU A 66 -11.88 -14.61 -19.60
N PRO A 67 -11.80 -15.75 -20.33
CA PRO A 67 -13.00 -16.41 -20.83
C PRO A 67 -13.98 -16.66 -19.67
N GLU A 68 -15.27 -16.44 -19.90
CA GLU A 68 -16.28 -16.83 -18.91
C GLU A 68 -16.14 -18.33 -18.66
N ALA A 69 -15.89 -18.70 -17.40
CA ALA A 69 -16.07 -20.08 -16.97
C ALA A 69 -17.57 -20.40 -17.07
N THR A 70 -17.93 -21.27 -18.02
CA THR A 70 -19.31 -21.68 -18.28
C THR A 70 -19.51 -23.13 -17.86
N GLY A 71 -20.66 -23.44 -17.27
CA GLY A 71 -21.02 -24.83 -16.95
C GLY A 71 -20.16 -25.43 -15.83
N GLU A 72 -19.65 -26.64 -16.05
CA GLU A 72 -18.94 -27.47 -15.06
C GLU A 72 -17.52 -26.96 -14.72
N ASP A 73 -16.90 -26.13 -15.58
CA ASP A 73 -15.59 -25.51 -15.32
C ASP A 73 -15.65 -24.36 -14.28
N ARG A 74 -16.86 -24.04 -13.81
CA ARG A 74 -17.11 -22.87 -12.97
C ARG A 74 -17.10 -23.27 -11.50
N ILE A 75 -15.97 -23.02 -10.84
CA ILE A 75 -15.82 -23.24 -9.39
C ILE A 75 -16.60 -22.15 -8.65
N LEU A 76 -17.72 -22.53 -8.02
CA LEU A 76 -18.61 -21.64 -7.25
C LEU A 76 -18.53 -21.94 -5.75
N THR A 77 -18.17 -23.16 -5.41
CA THR A 77 -18.07 -23.72 -4.06
C THR A 77 -16.82 -24.57 -3.92
N ASP A 78 -16.41 -24.85 -2.69
CA ASP A 78 -15.26 -25.71 -2.42
C ASP A 78 -15.48 -27.16 -2.94
N ASP A 79 -16.74 -27.60 -3.04
CA ASP A 79 -17.10 -28.93 -3.58
C ASP A 79 -16.80 -29.05 -5.09
N ASP A 80 -16.80 -27.94 -5.83
CA ASP A 80 -16.50 -27.93 -7.27
C ASP A 80 -15.00 -28.16 -7.56
N LEU A 81 -14.15 -28.15 -6.53
CA LEU A 81 -12.71 -28.44 -6.64
C LEU A 81 -12.40 -29.94 -6.68
N TYR A 82 -13.40 -30.80 -6.44
CA TYR A 82 -13.22 -32.25 -6.35
C TYR A 82 -14.18 -32.97 -7.29
N ASP A 83 -13.67 -34.00 -7.97
CA ASP A 83 -14.48 -34.88 -8.81
C ASP A 83 -15.51 -35.63 -7.93
N PRO A 84 -16.82 -35.53 -8.21
CA PRO A 84 -17.85 -36.10 -7.34
C PRO A 84 -17.82 -37.63 -7.21
N ALA A 85 -17.24 -38.33 -8.17
CA ALA A 85 -17.20 -39.80 -8.22
C ALA A 85 -15.98 -40.37 -7.50
N THR A 86 -14.85 -39.67 -7.55
CA THR A 86 -13.55 -40.12 -7.02
C THR A 86 -13.12 -39.37 -5.77
N GLY A 87 -13.67 -38.18 -5.53
CA GLY A 87 -13.28 -37.27 -4.45
C GLY A 87 -11.87 -36.70 -4.60
N LEU A 88 -11.26 -36.83 -5.77
CA LEU A 88 -9.93 -36.31 -6.08
C LEU A 88 -10.02 -34.90 -6.68
N PRO A 89 -9.01 -34.04 -6.48
CA PRO A 89 -8.99 -32.72 -7.13
C PRO A 89 -9.06 -32.83 -8.65
N VAL A 90 -9.87 -31.98 -9.29
CA VAL A 90 -9.95 -31.84 -10.75
C VAL A 90 -8.80 -31.04 -11.34
#